data_AF-A0A1V6CW01-F1
#
_entry.id   AF-A0A1V6CW01-F1
#
_cell.length_a   1.000
_cell.length_b   1.000
_cell.length_c   1.000
_cell.angle_alpha   90.00
_cell.angle_beta   90.00
_cell.angle_gamma   90.00
#
_symmetry.space_group_name_H-M   'P 1'
#
loop_
_entity.id
_entity.type
_entity.pdbx_description
1 polymer ?
#
loop_
_entity_poly.entity_id
_entity_poly.type
_entity_poly.pdbx_seq_one_letter_code
_entity_poly.pdbx_strand_id
1 'polypeptide(L)'
;MRWSIGAPPPEVSDGGESAFDFAPRAGFVFFGAMKLPTARFVIARTMERMAGLYGQPVFDEWALLVPGAGMGGVPAYEGPRADEFRAQLPKDAQPILARLAGQKLALGGFEFAAQGEGTHLDAIMQVGEGAFLVCNNTRKSMTEIRADARWLKAQTAFVELSELFRVDPLLG
;
A
#
# COMPACT_ATOMS: atom_id res chain seq x y z
N MET A 1 64.87 -46.88 14.30
CA MET A 1 63.69 -46.95 15.18
C MET A 1 62.51 -46.32 14.45
N ARG A 2 61.40 -47.05 14.37
CA ARG A 2 60.15 -46.70 13.67
C ARG A 2 59.25 -45.90 14.60
N TRP A 3 58.70 -44.77 14.16
CA TRP A 3 57.42 -44.24 14.62
C TRP A 3 56.69 -43.57 13.45
N SER A 4 55.49 -44.07 13.18
CA SER A 4 54.50 -43.51 12.26
C SER A 4 53.57 -42.60 13.06
N ILE A 5 53.24 -41.42 12.51
CA ILE A 5 52.12 -40.58 12.94
C ILE A 5 51.69 -39.89 11.63
N GLY A 6 50.63 -40.34 10.99
CA GLY A 6 49.26 -39.93 11.28
C GLY A 6 48.88 -38.90 10.21
N ALA A 7 47.97 -39.27 9.31
CA ALA A 7 47.56 -38.42 8.19
C ALA A 7 47.07 -37.04 8.69
N PRO A 8 47.44 -35.93 8.03
CA PRO A 8 46.79 -34.65 8.29
C PRO A 8 45.32 -34.67 7.79
N PRO A 9 44.42 -33.94 8.46
CA PRO A 9 42.96 -33.94 8.25
C PRO A 9 42.53 -33.42 6.87
N PRO A 10 41.28 -33.66 6.43
CA PRO A 10 40.80 -33.21 5.12
C PRO A 10 40.87 -31.68 4.99
N GLU A 11 41.12 -31.23 3.75
CA GLU A 11 41.09 -29.82 3.34
C GLU A 11 39.90 -29.09 3.98
N VAL A 12 40.22 -28.11 4.83
CA VAL A 12 39.28 -27.06 5.18
C VAL A 12 39.09 -26.26 3.90
N SER A 13 37.97 -26.48 3.22
CA SER A 13 37.46 -25.59 2.19
C SER A 13 37.43 -24.19 2.78
N ASP A 14 38.29 -23.33 2.29
CA ASP A 14 38.31 -21.91 2.63
C ASP A 14 36.96 -21.35 2.20
N GLY A 15 36.05 -21.21 3.16
CA GLY A 15 34.72 -20.64 3.02
C GLY A 15 34.84 -19.14 2.78
N GLY A 16 35.35 -18.79 1.61
CA GLY A 16 35.45 -17.44 1.09
C GLY A 16 34.33 -17.18 0.08
N GLU A 17 33.07 -17.30 0.50
CA GLU A 17 31.97 -16.62 -0.18
C GLU A 17 31.14 -15.87 0.86
N SER A 18 31.57 -14.64 1.13
CA SER A 18 30.65 -13.57 1.45
C SER A 18 29.77 -13.33 0.21
N ALA A 19 28.68 -14.04 0.14
CA ALA A 19 27.52 -13.58 -0.60
C ALA A 19 26.36 -13.87 0.32
N PHE A 20 25.83 -12.80 0.92
CA PHE A 20 24.42 -12.77 1.19
C PHE A 20 23.74 -13.27 -0.08
N ASP A 21 23.25 -14.50 -0.02
CA ASP A 21 22.39 -15.08 -1.05
C ASP A 21 21.06 -14.32 -0.97
N PHE A 22 21.10 -13.06 -1.39
CA PHE A 22 19.96 -12.35 -1.91
C PHE A 22 19.67 -12.99 -3.25
N ALA A 23 19.02 -14.15 -3.19
CA ALA A 23 18.13 -14.54 -4.26
C ALA A 23 17.27 -13.30 -4.56
N PRO A 24 17.28 -12.77 -5.79
CA PRO A 24 16.27 -11.79 -6.15
C PRO A 24 14.97 -12.57 -6.06
N ARG A 25 14.19 -12.36 -5.00
CA ARG A 25 12.73 -12.54 -5.07
C ARG A 25 12.29 -11.47 -6.05
N ALA A 26 12.49 -11.74 -7.33
CA ALA A 26 12.03 -10.98 -8.45
C ALA A 26 10.50 -11.17 -8.51
N GLY A 27 9.81 -10.59 -7.52
CA GLY A 27 8.55 -9.93 -7.77
C GLY A 27 8.88 -8.66 -8.56
N PHE A 28 9.31 -8.84 -9.81
CA PHE A 28 9.19 -7.78 -10.79
C PHE A 28 7.68 -7.65 -11.00
N VAL A 29 7.02 -6.90 -10.11
CA VAL A 29 5.60 -6.60 -10.25
C VAL A 29 5.50 -5.89 -11.58
N PHE A 30 4.89 -6.56 -12.55
CA PHE A 30 4.68 -6.04 -13.88
C PHE A 30 3.87 -4.75 -13.76
N PHE A 31 4.57 -3.61 -13.81
CA PHE A 31 3.97 -2.29 -14.00
C PHE A 31 3.12 -2.20 -15.27
N GLY A 32 3.19 -3.20 -16.16
CA GLY A 32 2.42 -3.30 -17.40
C GLY A 32 0.93 -3.66 -17.23
N ALA A 33 0.49 -4.18 -16.08
CA ALA A 33 -0.93 -4.50 -15.84
C ALA A 33 -1.74 -3.32 -15.27
N MET A 34 -1.08 -2.32 -14.67
CA MET A 34 -1.77 -1.19 -14.05
C MET A 34 -2.27 -0.21 -15.13
N LYS A 35 -3.57 -0.21 -15.42
CA LYS A 35 -4.20 0.89 -16.18
C LYS A 35 -4.42 2.08 -15.27
N LEU A 36 -3.31 2.71 -14.88
CA LEU A 36 -3.26 3.82 -13.92
C LEU A 36 -4.27 4.94 -14.24
N PRO A 37 -4.47 5.39 -15.50
CA PRO A 37 -5.50 6.37 -15.81
C PRO A 37 -6.91 5.91 -15.45
N THR A 38 -7.25 4.65 -15.73
CA THR A 38 -8.56 4.05 -15.40
C THR A 38 -8.73 3.95 -13.89
N ALA A 39 -7.73 3.44 -13.17
CA ALA A 39 -7.75 3.37 -11.72
C ALA A 39 -7.97 4.75 -11.09
N ARG A 40 -7.21 5.77 -11.53
CA ARG A 40 -7.37 7.15 -11.07
C ARG A 40 -8.78 7.68 -11.34
N PHE A 41 -9.32 7.46 -12.53
CA PHE A 41 -10.66 7.91 -12.89
C PHE A 41 -11.73 7.28 -11.98
N VAL A 42 -11.69 5.97 -11.78
CA VAL A 42 -12.68 5.25 -10.96
C VAL A 42 -12.56 5.62 -9.47
N ILE A 43 -11.33 5.82 -8.97
CA ILE A 43 -11.10 6.29 -7.61
C ILE A 43 -11.67 7.70 -7.43
N ALA A 44 -11.34 8.64 -8.31
CA ALA A 44 -11.85 10.01 -8.25
C ALA A 44 -13.39 10.05 -8.29
N ARG A 45 -14.02 9.29 -9.20
CA ARG A 45 -15.49 9.16 -9.27
C ARG A 45 -16.09 8.59 -7.99
N THR A 46 -15.40 7.64 -7.36
CA THR A 46 -15.82 7.11 -6.06
C THR A 46 -15.79 8.20 -4.99
N MET A 47 -14.72 8.99 -4.90
CA MET A 47 -14.60 10.07 -3.92
C MET A 47 -15.67 11.16 -4.14
N GLU A 48 -15.94 11.54 -5.38
CA GLU A 48 -17.03 12.46 -5.75
C GLU A 48 -18.40 11.92 -5.31
N ARG A 49 -18.66 10.64 -5.56
CA ARG A 49 -19.93 10.01 -5.18
C ARG A 49 -20.08 9.90 -3.66
N MET A 50 -19.02 9.53 -2.95
CA MET A 50 -19.00 9.56 -1.48
C MET A 50 -19.31 10.97 -0.98
N ALA A 51 -18.69 11.99 -1.57
CA ALA A 51 -18.93 13.38 -1.21
C ALA A 51 -20.37 13.81 -1.46
N GLY A 52 -20.98 13.42 -2.58
CA GLY A 52 -22.39 13.70 -2.88
C GLY A 52 -23.36 13.02 -1.91
N LEU A 53 -23.06 11.79 -1.49
CA LEU A 53 -23.88 11.04 -0.51
C LEU A 53 -23.72 11.56 0.92
N TYR A 54 -22.53 12.03 1.26
CA TYR A 54 -22.20 12.56 2.59
C TYR A 54 -22.52 14.05 2.74
N GLY A 55 -22.56 14.80 1.63
CA GLY A 55 -22.78 16.26 1.59
C GLY A 55 -21.52 17.11 1.71
N GLN A 56 -20.34 16.47 1.83
CA GLN A 56 -19.01 17.09 1.84
C GLN A 56 -17.98 15.99 1.54
N PRO A 57 -16.73 16.33 1.15
CA PRO A 57 -15.68 15.33 0.96
C PRO A 57 -15.48 14.45 2.20
N VAL A 58 -15.54 13.13 2.01
CA VAL A 58 -15.27 12.14 3.06
C VAL A 58 -13.79 11.86 3.16
N PHE A 59 -13.15 11.59 2.02
CA PHE A 59 -11.70 11.57 1.89
C PHE A 59 -11.34 12.69 0.93
N ASP A 60 -10.60 13.68 1.42
CA ASP A 60 -10.12 14.81 0.62
C ASP A 60 -8.68 14.60 0.14
N GLU A 61 -8.08 13.47 0.51
CA GLU A 61 -6.74 13.06 0.11
C GLU A 61 -6.69 11.55 -0.11
N TRP A 62 -6.07 11.11 -1.19
CA TRP A 62 -5.80 9.70 -1.46
C TRP A 62 -4.50 9.49 -2.24
N ALA A 63 -3.91 8.30 -2.07
CA ALA A 63 -2.73 7.88 -2.80
C ALA A 63 -2.84 6.39 -3.20
N LEU A 64 -2.31 6.06 -4.38
CA LEU A 64 -1.98 4.68 -4.73
C LEU A 64 -0.54 4.43 -4.31
N LEU A 65 -0.32 3.34 -3.58
CA LEU A 65 0.97 2.92 -3.05
C LEU A 65 1.35 1.53 -3.57
N VAL A 66 2.62 1.34 -3.93
CA VAL A 66 3.22 0.07 -4.36
C VAL A 66 4.54 -0.13 -3.62
N PRO A 67 4.57 -0.89 -2.51
CA PRO A 67 5.80 -1.17 -1.77
C PRO A 67 6.85 -1.86 -2.66
N GLY A 68 8.11 -1.45 -2.53
CA GLY A 68 9.23 -2.07 -3.26
C GLY A 68 9.42 -1.58 -4.70
N ALA A 69 8.52 -0.75 -5.22
CA ALA A 69 8.75 -0.04 -6.47
C ALA A 69 9.73 1.14 -6.27
N GLY A 70 10.63 1.35 -7.24
CA GLY A 70 11.57 2.49 -7.27
C GLY A 70 10.87 3.87 -7.23
N MET A 71 11.70 4.93 -7.15
CA MET A 71 11.32 6.35 -6.96
C MET A 71 9.94 6.57 -6.30
N GLY A 72 9.81 6.07 -5.06
CA GLY A 72 8.79 6.50 -4.11
C GLY A 72 7.58 5.58 -3.96
N GLY A 73 7.34 4.61 -4.86
CA GLY A 73 6.21 3.69 -4.69
C GLY A 73 4.84 4.35 -4.65
N VAL A 74 4.66 5.56 -5.22
CA VAL A 74 3.38 6.27 -5.30
C VAL A 74 3.01 6.59 -6.74
N PRO A 75 2.38 5.66 -7.47
CA PRO A 75 1.97 5.88 -8.86
C PRO A 75 0.89 6.96 -9.04
N ALA A 76 0.05 7.23 -8.04
CA ALA A 76 -0.92 8.32 -8.09
C ALA A 76 -1.17 8.93 -6.71
N TYR A 77 -1.49 10.22 -6.73
CA TYR A 77 -1.87 10.99 -5.56
C TYR A 77 -2.85 12.08 -6.00
N GLU A 78 -3.82 12.39 -5.14
CA GLU A 78 -4.68 13.55 -5.22
C GLU A 78 -5.00 14.04 -3.80
N GLY A 79 -4.89 15.35 -3.58
CA GLY A 79 -5.14 15.94 -2.27
C GLY A 79 -4.55 17.35 -2.15
N PRO A 80 -4.92 18.08 -1.09
CA PRO A 80 -4.55 19.49 -0.90
C PRO A 80 -3.06 19.70 -0.57
N ARG A 81 -2.32 18.64 -0.23
CA ARG A 81 -0.94 18.70 0.27
C ARG A 81 0.05 18.02 -0.67
N ALA A 82 -0.19 18.05 -1.98
CA ALA A 82 0.60 17.28 -2.95
C ALA A 82 2.12 17.52 -2.86
N ASP A 83 2.55 18.76 -2.64
CA ASP A 83 3.97 19.10 -2.57
C ASP A 83 4.61 18.67 -1.23
N GLU A 84 3.89 18.84 -0.13
CA GLU A 84 4.30 18.36 1.19
C GLU A 84 4.34 16.84 1.24
N PHE A 85 3.31 16.18 0.72
CA PHE A 85 3.21 14.72 0.62
C PHE A 85 4.38 14.14 -0.18
N ARG A 86 4.74 14.76 -1.32
CA ARG A 86 5.91 14.34 -2.12
C ARG A 86 7.24 14.58 -1.41
N ALA A 87 7.38 15.71 -0.70
CA ALA A 87 8.61 16.04 0.02
C ALA A 87 8.83 15.16 1.26
N GLN A 88 7.75 14.76 1.93
CA GLN A 88 7.79 13.92 3.13
C GLN A 88 7.59 12.44 2.81
N LEU A 89 7.32 12.10 1.56
CA LEU A 89 7.02 10.76 1.07
C LEU A 89 7.99 9.68 1.60
N PRO A 90 9.32 9.85 1.61
CA PRO A 90 10.20 8.82 2.15
C PRO A 90 10.03 8.59 3.67
N LYS A 91 9.65 9.63 4.42
CA LYS A 91 9.49 9.59 5.88
C LYS A 91 8.10 9.12 6.30
N ASP A 92 7.07 9.51 5.57
CA ASP A 92 5.68 9.16 5.88
C ASP A 92 5.26 7.86 5.21
N ALA A 93 5.70 7.63 3.97
CA ALA A 93 5.36 6.42 3.25
C ALA A 93 6.12 5.21 3.79
N GLN A 94 7.35 5.31 4.32
CA GLN A 94 8.05 4.11 4.83
C GLN A 94 7.31 3.40 5.97
N PRO A 95 6.86 4.08 7.05
CA PRO A 95 6.05 3.46 8.09
C PRO A 95 4.72 2.92 7.56
N ILE A 96 4.08 3.64 6.63
CA ILE A 96 2.87 3.19 5.96
C ILE A 96 3.14 1.91 5.17
N LEU A 97 4.08 1.93 4.23
CA LEU A 97 4.47 0.79 3.38
C LEU A 97 4.92 -0.40 4.22
N ALA A 98 5.63 -0.20 5.34
CA ALA A 98 6.00 -1.27 6.28
C ALA A 98 4.78 -1.88 6.97
N ARG A 99 3.80 -1.06 7.38
CA ARG A 99 2.50 -1.54 7.87
C ARG A 99 1.75 -2.31 6.78
N LEU A 100 1.79 -1.85 5.53
CA LEU A 100 1.05 -2.48 4.42
C LEU A 100 1.69 -3.80 3.98
N ALA A 101 3.02 -3.88 3.99
CA ALA A 101 3.76 -5.10 3.67
C ALA A 101 3.43 -6.27 4.62
N GLY A 102 2.99 -5.97 5.85
CA GLY A 102 2.52 -6.96 6.82
C GLY A 102 1.02 -7.26 6.75
N GLN A 103 0.22 -6.47 6.03
CA GLN A 103 -1.21 -6.72 5.90
C GLN A 103 -1.49 -7.83 4.89
N LYS A 104 -2.36 -8.77 5.29
CA LYS A 104 -2.91 -9.81 4.42
C LYS A 104 -4.34 -9.46 4.07
N LEU A 105 -4.54 -8.36 3.35
CA LEU A 105 -5.84 -8.08 2.75
C LEU A 105 -6.01 -8.98 1.52
N ALA A 106 -7.22 -9.50 1.33
CA ALA A 106 -7.58 -10.07 0.04
C ALA A 106 -7.70 -8.94 -0.99
N LEU A 107 -7.68 -9.27 -2.28
CA LEU A 107 -7.95 -8.28 -3.31
C LEU A 107 -9.35 -7.67 -3.15
N GLY A 108 -9.44 -6.34 -3.23
CA GLY A 108 -10.64 -5.59 -2.89
C GLY A 108 -10.99 -5.66 -1.40
N GLY A 109 -10.12 -6.21 -0.56
CA GLY A 109 -10.21 -6.14 0.89
C GLY A 109 -9.82 -4.74 1.35
N PHE A 110 -10.57 -4.20 2.31
CA PHE A 110 -10.34 -2.86 2.81
C PHE A 110 -10.58 -2.78 4.32
N GLU A 111 -9.96 -1.77 4.94
CA GLU A 111 -10.15 -1.43 6.34
C GLU A 111 -10.31 0.09 6.46
N PHE A 112 -11.16 0.50 7.40
CA PHE A 112 -11.22 1.88 7.85
C PHE A 112 -10.59 1.97 9.24
N ALA A 113 -9.74 2.97 9.49
CA ALA A 113 -9.06 3.12 10.77
C ALA A 113 -10.06 3.27 11.94
N ALA A 114 -9.76 2.68 13.09
CA ALA A 114 -10.65 2.71 14.26
C ALA A 114 -10.76 4.13 14.86
N GLN A 115 -9.61 4.79 15.05
CA GLN A 115 -9.48 6.20 15.42
C GLN A 115 -8.38 6.77 14.52
N GLY A 116 -8.72 7.77 13.71
CA GLY A 116 -7.73 8.43 12.85
C GLY A 116 -6.84 9.33 13.71
N GLU A 117 -5.89 8.76 14.45
CA GLU A 117 -4.83 9.52 15.13
C GLU A 117 -3.51 8.74 15.09
N GLY A 118 -2.51 9.33 14.42
CA GLY A 118 -1.13 8.84 14.33
C GLY A 118 -0.87 7.86 13.18
N THR A 119 -0.19 8.35 12.13
CA THR A 119 0.03 7.74 10.79
C THR A 119 -1.20 7.70 9.88
N HIS A 120 -1.91 8.82 9.84
CA HIS A 120 -2.55 9.51 8.69
C HIS A 120 -3.33 8.72 7.63
N LEU A 121 -3.80 7.51 7.93
CA LEU A 121 -4.62 6.75 7.00
C LEU A 121 -5.97 6.45 7.65
N ASP A 122 -7.03 7.01 7.05
CA ASP A 122 -8.40 6.77 7.46
C ASP A 122 -9.00 5.54 6.77
N ALA A 123 -8.52 5.22 5.57
CA ALA A 123 -8.88 4.00 4.86
C ALA A 123 -7.70 3.40 4.10
N ILE A 124 -7.72 2.08 3.98
CA ILE A 124 -6.84 1.32 3.10
C ILE A 124 -7.66 0.28 2.33
N MET A 125 -7.31 0.06 1.07
CA MET A 125 -7.84 -1.02 0.24
C MET A 125 -6.71 -1.65 -0.57
N GLN A 126 -6.67 -2.98 -0.64
CA GLN A 126 -5.80 -3.68 -1.58
C GLN A 126 -6.45 -3.69 -2.97
N VAL A 127 -5.83 -2.99 -3.92
CA VAL A 127 -6.38 -2.75 -5.27
C VAL A 127 -5.69 -3.56 -6.37
N GLY A 128 -4.58 -4.22 -6.01
CA GLY A 128 -3.81 -5.13 -6.86
C GLY A 128 -2.80 -5.92 -6.04
N GLU A 129 -2.06 -6.83 -6.68
CA GLU A 129 -0.98 -7.56 -6.01
C GLU A 129 0.12 -6.58 -5.59
N GLY A 130 0.32 -6.42 -4.28
CA GLY A 130 1.27 -5.44 -3.73
C GLY A 130 0.90 -3.97 -4.01
N ALA A 131 -0.36 -3.67 -4.37
CA ALA A 131 -0.81 -2.30 -4.63
C ALA A 131 -1.98 -1.93 -3.71
N PHE A 132 -1.89 -0.77 -3.10
CA PHE A 132 -2.82 -0.30 -2.09
C PHE A 132 -3.35 1.09 -2.41
N LEU A 133 -4.64 1.29 -2.29
CA LEU A 133 -5.25 2.61 -2.18
C LEU A 133 -5.28 3.00 -0.71
N VAL A 134 -4.74 4.17 -0.39
CA VAL A 134 -4.84 4.76 0.94
C VAL A 134 -5.60 6.08 0.84
N CYS A 135 -6.47 6.35 1.81
CA CYS A 135 -7.30 7.54 1.85
C CYS A 135 -7.22 8.20 3.23
N ASN A 136 -7.41 9.52 3.24
CA ASN A 136 -7.33 10.35 4.42
C ASN A 136 -8.33 11.51 4.33
N ASN A 137 -8.76 12.00 5.48
CA ASN A 137 -9.47 13.25 5.67
C ASN A 137 -8.57 14.20 6.45
N THR A 138 -8.17 15.30 5.82
CA THR A 138 -7.25 16.26 6.44
C THR A 138 -7.87 17.11 7.56
N ARG A 139 -9.18 16.96 7.82
CA ARG A 139 -9.95 17.84 8.72
C ARG A 139 -10.70 17.12 9.82
N LYS A 140 -11.09 15.86 9.63
CA LYS A 140 -11.95 15.09 10.54
C LYS A 140 -11.38 13.71 10.76
N SER A 141 -11.49 13.21 11.99
CA SER A 141 -11.18 11.82 12.30
C SER A 141 -12.27 10.87 11.78
N MET A 142 -11.93 9.59 11.59
CA MET A 142 -12.93 8.55 11.31
C MET A 142 -14.02 8.42 12.38
N THR A 143 -13.74 8.78 13.64
CA THR A 143 -14.76 8.81 14.70
C THR A 143 -15.81 9.88 14.41
N GLU A 144 -15.38 11.09 14.06
CA GLU A 144 -16.28 12.19 13.69
C GLU A 144 -17.05 11.89 12.41
N ILE A 145 -16.40 11.28 11.42
CA ILE A 145 -17.05 10.88 10.15
C ILE A 145 -18.15 9.86 10.42
N ARG A 146 -17.86 8.82 11.21
CA ARG A 146 -18.82 7.74 11.50
C ARG A 146 -19.99 8.16 12.38
N ALA A 147 -19.84 9.23 13.14
CA ALA A 147 -20.91 9.77 13.97
C ALA A 147 -22.05 10.40 13.13
N ASP A 148 -21.77 10.81 11.89
CA ASP A 148 -22.77 11.35 10.99
C ASP A 148 -23.61 10.22 10.36
N ALA A 149 -24.94 10.30 10.47
CA ALA A 149 -25.86 9.29 9.96
C ALA A 149 -25.72 9.05 8.44
N ARG A 150 -25.18 10.02 7.69
CA ARG A 150 -24.94 9.90 6.24
C ARG A 150 -23.77 8.98 5.91
N TRP A 151 -22.88 8.70 6.88
CA TRP A 151 -21.72 7.81 6.69
C TRP A 151 -22.13 6.45 6.11
N LEU A 152 -23.17 5.83 6.67
CA LEU A 152 -23.64 4.50 6.24
C LEU A 152 -24.03 4.48 4.75
N LYS A 153 -24.57 5.59 4.24
CA LYS A 153 -24.88 5.74 2.81
C LYS A 153 -23.61 6.02 2.02
N ALA A 154 -22.75 6.91 2.48
CA ALA A 154 -21.53 7.30 1.78
C ALA A 154 -20.55 6.12 1.59
N GLN A 155 -20.37 5.28 2.61
CA GLN A 155 -19.45 4.14 2.54
C GLN A 155 -19.84 3.10 1.48
N THR A 156 -21.11 3.07 1.02
CA THR A 156 -21.54 2.15 -0.04
C THR A 156 -20.75 2.33 -1.34
N ALA A 157 -20.41 3.58 -1.69
CA ALA A 157 -19.60 3.84 -2.88
C ALA A 157 -18.18 3.26 -2.73
N PHE A 158 -17.61 3.26 -1.53
CA PHE A 158 -16.31 2.66 -1.26
C PHE A 158 -16.36 1.13 -1.29
N VAL A 159 -17.46 0.53 -0.83
CA VAL A 159 -17.71 -0.92 -0.96
C VAL A 159 -17.81 -1.30 -2.44
N GLU A 160 -18.54 -0.55 -3.25
CA GLU A 160 -18.63 -0.82 -4.69
C GLU A 160 -17.27 -0.70 -5.39
N LEU A 161 -16.44 0.28 -5.01
CA LEU A 161 -15.05 0.37 -5.49
C LEU A 161 -14.25 -0.89 -5.15
N SER A 162 -14.46 -1.42 -3.94
CA SER A 162 -13.79 -2.64 -3.49
C SER A 162 -14.17 -3.87 -4.32
N GLU A 163 -15.44 -3.98 -4.72
CA GLU A 163 -15.91 -5.05 -5.58
C GLU A 163 -15.33 -4.92 -7.00
N LEU A 164 -15.23 -3.70 -7.53
CA LEU A 164 -14.60 -3.45 -8.83
C LEU A 164 -13.15 -3.94 -8.85
N PHE A 165 -12.34 -3.57 -7.85
CA PHE A 165 -10.96 -4.03 -7.78
C PHE A 165 -10.82 -5.52 -7.47
N ARG A 166 -11.82 -6.14 -6.83
CA ARG A 166 -11.84 -7.59 -6.62
C ARG A 166 -12.02 -8.35 -7.93
N VAL A 167 -12.88 -7.84 -8.82
CA VAL A 167 -13.15 -8.45 -10.13
C VAL A 167 -12.04 -8.14 -11.13
N ASP A 168 -11.50 -6.92 -11.09
CA ASP A 168 -10.51 -6.43 -12.04
C ASP A 168 -9.37 -5.68 -11.31
N PRO A 169 -8.36 -6.42 -10.80
CA PRO A 169 -7.23 -5.81 -10.10
C PRO A 169 -6.52 -4.77 -10.97
N LEU A 170 -6.53 -3.51 -10.52
CA LEU A 170 -6.00 -2.33 -11.21
C LEU A 170 -6.57 -2.06 -12.62
N LEU A 171 -7.81 -2.53 -12.81
CA LEU A 171 -8.79 -2.19 -13.85
C LEU A 171 -8.28 -2.34 -15.29
N GLY A 172 -7.59 -3.47 -15.54
CA GLY A 172 -6.76 -3.70 -16.72
C GLY A 172 -6.69 -5.12 -17.22
#